data_AF-A0A2V8WG23-F1
#
_entry.id   AF-A0A2V8WG23-F1
#
_cell.length_a   1.000
_cell.length_b   1.000
_cell.length_c   1.000
_cell.angle_alpha   90.00
_cell.angle_beta   90.00
_cell.angle_gamma   90.00
#
_symmetry.space_group_name_H-M   'P 1'
#
loop_
_entity.id
_entity.type
_entity.pdbx_description
1 polymer ?
#
loop_
_entity_poly.entity_id
_entity_poly.type
_entity_poly.pdbx_seq_one_letter_code
_entity_poly.pdbx_strand_id
1 'polypeptide(L)'
;MRSGSQKKRFHRRYPTTGRFSGSQLPLHPSQPKSRAIEGKVRDISDGGFCVIAPHAPETSGLLQGRLLFPRMPAQIPTLVQVRWVEHAPSGPNYRIGLQYVI
;
A
#
# COMPACT_ATOMS: atom_id res chain seq x y z
N MET A 1 12.77 -25.16 24.95
CA MET A 1 13.64 -24.96 23.77
C MET A 1 13.29 -23.61 23.13
N ARG A 2 14.26 -22.71 22.97
CA ARG A 2 14.07 -21.38 22.36
C ARG A 2 13.82 -21.56 20.86
N SER A 3 12.58 -21.39 20.40
CA SER A 3 12.30 -21.23 18.97
C SER A 3 12.82 -19.86 18.56
N GLY A 4 13.87 -19.85 17.74
CA GLY A 4 14.43 -18.62 17.19
C GLY A 4 13.33 -17.86 16.45
N SER A 5 13.16 -16.58 16.78
CA SER A 5 12.31 -15.64 16.05
C SER A 5 12.71 -15.67 14.58
N GLN A 6 12.02 -16.47 13.76
CA GLN A 6 12.12 -16.35 12.31
C GLN A 6 11.80 -14.90 11.98
N LYS A 7 12.74 -14.21 11.31
CA LYS A 7 12.50 -12.85 10.83
C LYS A 7 11.26 -12.90 9.94
N LYS A 8 10.11 -12.47 10.47
CA LYS A 8 8.82 -12.41 9.76
C LYS A 8 8.85 -11.56 8.47
N ARG A 9 9.95 -10.84 8.21
CA ARG A 9 10.12 -9.92 7.09
C ARG A 9 11.27 -10.39 6.20
N PHE A 10 10.95 -10.61 4.94
CA PHE A 10 11.90 -11.02 3.91
C PHE A 10 12.69 -9.82 3.33
N HIS A 11 12.04 -8.65 3.18
CA HIS A 11 12.67 -7.44 2.63
C HIS A 11 12.90 -6.36 3.70
N ARG A 12 14.05 -5.68 3.61
CA ARG A 12 14.32 -4.47 4.39
C ARG A 12 13.41 -3.33 3.91
N ARG A 13 12.86 -2.56 4.85
CA ARG A 13 12.06 -1.35 4.55
C ARG A 13 12.90 -0.10 4.70
N TYR A 14 12.72 0.81 3.76
CA TYR A 14 13.38 2.10 3.71
C TYR A 14 12.33 3.19 3.93
N PRO A 15 12.48 4.03 4.96
CA PRO A 15 11.67 5.23 5.10
C PRO A 15 11.79 6.08 3.83
N THR A 16 10.66 6.55 3.31
CA THR A 16 10.65 7.38 2.10
C THR A 16 9.50 8.36 2.14
N THR A 17 9.61 9.42 1.36
CA THR A 17 8.54 10.40 1.14
C THR A 17 8.05 10.26 -0.29
N GLY A 18 6.79 9.86 -0.45
CA GLY A 18 6.16 9.68 -1.75
C GLY A 18 4.64 9.73 -1.63
N ARG A 19 3.97 9.57 -2.76
CA ARG A 19 2.52 9.45 -2.83
C ARG A 19 2.12 8.23 -3.64
N PHE A 20 1.01 7.63 -3.26
CA PHE A 20 0.32 6.63 -4.05
C PHE A 20 -1.08 7.16 -4.37
N SER A 21 -1.47 7.08 -5.63
CA SER A 21 -2.84 7.34 -6.08
C SER A 21 -3.30 6.15 -6.90
N GLY A 22 -4.47 5.60 -6.59
CA GLY A 22 -5.00 4.44 -7.28
C GLY A 22 -6.44 4.15 -6.90
N SER A 23 -6.97 3.05 -7.40
CA SER A 23 -8.32 2.57 -7.08
C SER A 23 -8.33 1.05 -7.02
N GLN A 24 -9.23 0.50 -6.23
CA GLN A 24 -9.45 -0.95 -6.21
C GLN A 24 -10.03 -1.40 -7.54
N LEU A 25 -9.42 -2.42 -8.13
CA LEU A 25 -9.91 -3.06 -9.32
C LEU A 25 -11.22 -3.78 -9.02
N PRO A 26 -12.23 -3.64 -9.89
CA PRO A 26 -13.44 -4.44 -9.77
C PRO A 26 -13.10 -5.91 -10.03
N LEU A 27 -13.59 -6.81 -9.19
CA LEU A 27 -13.50 -8.26 -9.42
C LEU A 27 -14.49 -8.72 -10.49
N HIS A 28 -15.58 -7.96 -10.69
CA HIS A 28 -16.60 -8.23 -11.68
C HIS A 28 -17.02 -6.94 -12.41
N PRO A 29 -17.31 -6.97 -13.73
CA PRO A 29 -17.68 -5.78 -14.50
C PRO A 29 -18.90 -5.01 -13.97
N SER A 30 -19.80 -5.69 -13.26
CA SER A 30 -20.99 -5.10 -12.65
C SER A 30 -20.73 -4.44 -11.29
N GLN A 31 -19.54 -4.60 -10.70
CA GLN A 31 -19.22 -3.95 -9.44
C GLN A 31 -19.04 -2.44 -9.64
N PRO A 32 -19.59 -1.62 -8.72
CA PRO A 32 -19.41 -0.18 -8.77
C PRO A 32 -17.93 0.18 -8.66
N LYS A 33 -17.54 1.27 -9.33
CA LYS A 33 -16.18 1.79 -9.24
C LYS A 33 -15.84 2.10 -7.78
N SER A 34 -14.73 1.56 -7.32
CA SER A 34 -14.24 1.82 -5.98
C SER A 34 -13.78 3.27 -5.85
N ARG A 35 -13.83 3.78 -4.62
CA ARG A 35 -13.29 5.11 -4.32
C ARG A 35 -11.78 5.10 -4.55
N ALA A 36 -11.28 6.15 -5.20
CA ALA A 36 -9.85 6.35 -5.33
C ALA A 36 -9.19 6.51 -3.94
N ILE A 37 -8.05 5.87 -3.77
CA ILE A 37 -7.16 6.04 -2.62
C ILE A 37 -6.06 7.03 -2.99
N GLU A 38 -5.92 8.05 -2.16
CA GLU A 38 -4.77 8.96 -2.17
C GLU A 38 -4.06 8.87 -0.83
N GLY A 39 -2.80 8.45 -0.85
CA GLY A 39 -2.04 8.18 0.35
C GLY A 39 -0.60 8.68 0.30
N LYS A 40 -0.07 9.04 1.47
CA LYS A 40 1.36 9.33 1.65
C LYS A 40 2.12 8.03 1.90
N VAL A 41 3.12 7.74 1.07
CA VAL A 41 4.01 6.59 1.30
C VAL A 41 4.89 6.89 2.52
N ARG A 42 5.00 5.93 3.43
CA ARG A 42 5.83 6.02 4.64
C ARG A 42 7.12 5.24 4.54
N ASP A 43 7.03 4.05 3.96
CA ASP A 43 8.15 3.18 3.74
C ASP A 43 7.94 2.35 2.48
N ILE A 44 9.03 1.86 1.91
CA ILE A 44 9.05 1.01 0.72
C ILE A 44 10.11 -0.10 0.88
N SER A 45 9.89 -1.22 0.22
CA SER A 45 10.79 -2.36 0.09
C SER A 45 10.57 -3.01 -1.27
N ASP A 46 11.39 -4.00 -1.63
CA ASP A 46 11.22 -4.72 -2.91
C ASP A 46 9.91 -5.52 -2.98
N GLY A 47 9.32 -5.86 -1.83
CA GLY A 47 8.06 -6.60 -1.77
C GLY A 47 6.80 -5.72 -1.69
N GLY A 48 6.94 -4.41 -1.48
CA GLY A 48 5.78 -3.53 -1.29
C GLY A 48 6.07 -2.31 -0.43
N PHE A 49 5.02 -1.60 -0.04
CA PHE A 49 5.11 -0.31 0.65
C PHE A 49 3.96 -0.09 1.64
N CYS A 50 4.14 0.90 2.52
CA CYS A 50 3.12 1.34 3.46
C CYS A 50 2.60 2.73 3.07
N VAL A 51 1.28 2.91 3.08
CA VAL A 51 0.65 4.22 2.87
C VAL A 51 -0.16 4.66 4.08
N ILE A 52 -0.25 5.98 4.27
CA ILE A 52 -1.23 6.60 5.15
C ILE A 52 -2.27 7.32 4.31
N ALA A 53 -3.55 6.97 4.47
CA ALA A 53 -4.66 7.53 3.72
C ALA A 53 -5.90 7.77 4.60
N PRO A 54 -6.82 8.67 4.23
CA PRO A 54 -8.04 8.94 5.00
C PRO A 54 -9.09 7.82 4.94
N HIS A 55 -8.99 6.91 3.96
CA HIS A 55 -9.95 5.84 3.75
C HIS A 55 -9.26 4.49 3.65
N ALA A 56 -9.90 3.48 4.25
CA ALA A 56 -9.48 2.09 4.20
C ALA A 56 -10.01 1.43 2.91
N PRO A 57 -9.14 0.86 2.05
CA PRO A 57 -9.56 -0.06 1.01
C PRO A 57 -9.93 -1.42 1.61
N GLU A 58 -10.53 -2.29 0.81
CA GLU A 58 -10.85 -3.66 1.24
C GLU A 58 -9.56 -4.48 1.44
N THR A 59 -9.51 -5.22 2.54
CA THR A 59 -8.40 -6.17 2.79
C THR A 59 -8.36 -7.21 1.66
N SER A 60 -7.16 -7.59 1.22
CA SER A 60 -6.92 -8.48 0.08
C SER A 60 -7.36 -7.93 -1.29
N GLY A 61 -7.94 -6.74 -1.35
CA GLY A 61 -8.29 -6.06 -2.60
C GLY A 61 -7.06 -5.74 -3.45
N LEU A 62 -7.22 -5.81 -4.77
CA LEU A 62 -6.20 -5.39 -5.73
C LEU A 62 -6.37 -3.91 -6.06
N LEU A 63 -5.33 -3.12 -5.88
CA LEU A 63 -5.30 -1.71 -6.24
C LEU A 63 -4.40 -1.53 -7.46
N GLN A 64 -4.93 -0.87 -8.49
CA GLN A 64 -4.13 -0.36 -9.60
C GLN A 64 -3.94 1.14 -9.42
N GLY A 65 -2.71 1.62 -9.56
CA GLY A 65 -2.40 3.01 -9.34
C GLY A 65 -1.00 3.40 -9.81
N ARG A 66 -0.52 4.52 -9.27
CA ARG A 66 0.80 5.08 -9.56
C ARG A 66 1.49 5.50 -8.27
N LEU A 67 2.78 5.17 -8.18
CA LEU A 67 3.70 5.71 -7.19
C LEU A 67 4.39 6.95 -7.75
N LEU A 68 4.48 7.99 -6.92
CA LEU A 68 5.15 9.24 -7.24
C LEU A 68 6.13 9.59 -6.12
N PHE A 69 7.36 9.94 -6.50
CA PHE A 69 8.40 10.37 -5.56
C PHE A 69 8.90 11.77 -5.93
N PRO A 70 9.12 12.69 -4.96
CA PRO A 70 9.46 14.10 -5.24
C PRO A 70 10.70 14.32 -6.11
N ARG A 71 11.66 13.39 -6.10
CA ARG A 71 12.92 13.47 -6.86
C ARG A 71 12.99 12.50 -8.04
N MET A 72 11.85 11.91 -8.40
CA MET A 72 11.76 11.00 -9.54
C MET A 72 10.76 11.59 -10.54
N PRO A 73 11.19 11.94 -11.77
CA PRO A 73 10.29 12.50 -12.77
C PRO A 73 9.29 11.47 -13.32
N ALA A 74 9.55 10.17 -13.12
CA ALA A 74 8.68 9.09 -13.52
C ALA A 74 7.55 8.84 -12.51
N GLN A 75 6.36 8.57 -13.03
CA GLN A 75 5.28 7.94 -12.27
C GLN A 75 5.38 6.43 -12.50
N ILE A 76 5.52 5.65 -11.43
CA ILE A 76 5.66 4.20 -11.55
C ILE A 76 4.25 3.59 -11.53
N PRO A 77 3.75 3.00 -12.62
CA PRO A 77 2.50 2.24 -12.60
C PRO A 77 2.68 1.05 -11.67
N THR A 78 1.69 0.77 -10.83
CA THR A 78 1.83 -0.26 -9.81
C THR A 78 0.52 -1.00 -9.60
N LEU A 79 0.61 -2.32 -9.57
CA LEU A 79 -0.44 -3.21 -9.10
C LEU A 79 -0.03 -3.75 -7.73
N VAL A 80 -0.92 -3.61 -6.75
CA VAL A 80 -0.67 -4.08 -5.37
C VAL A 80 -1.88 -4.77 -4.77
N GLN A 81 -1.62 -5.70 -3.85
CA GLN A 81 -2.64 -6.27 -2.98
C GLN A 81 -2.59 -5.64 -1.59
N VAL A 82 -3.76 -5.32 -1.03
CA VAL A 82 -3.90 -4.90 0.38
C VAL A 82 -3.64 -6.09 1.29
N ARG A 83 -2.64 -6.00 2.16
CA ARG A 83 -2.29 -7.09 3.10
C ARG A 83 -2.82 -6.86 4.50
N TRP A 84 -2.93 -5.61 4.92
CA TRP A 84 -3.49 -5.22 6.21
C TRP A 84 -3.91 -3.75 6.19
N VAL A 85 -4.87 -3.42 7.04
CA VAL A 85 -5.36 -2.06 7.28
C VAL A 85 -5.46 -1.88 8.79
N GLU A 86 -4.86 -0.81 9.30
CA GLU A 86 -4.87 -0.45 10.72
C GLU A 86 -5.20 1.03 10.86
N HIS A 87 -5.79 1.44 11.99
CA HIS A 87 -5.89 2.86 12.30
C HIS A 87 -4.50 3.48 12.50
N ALA A 88 -4.29 4.69 12.01
CA ALA A 88 -3.10 5.44 12.31
C ALA A 88 -3.10 5.80 13.81
N PRO A 89 -1.92 5.79 14.49
CA PRO A 89 -1.84 6.10 15.93
C PRO A 89 -2.33 7.51 16.29
N SER A 90 -2.32 8.43 15.33
CA SER A 90 -2.71 9.83 15.52
C SER A 90 -3.57 10.30 14.35
N GLY A 91 -4.87 10.46 14.63
CA GLY A 91 -5.85 11.05 13.72
C GLY A 91 -6.73 10.03 12.98
N PRO A 92 -7.63 10.52 12.11
CA PRO A 92 -8.68 9.71 11.47
C PRO A 92 -8.17 8.86 10.29
N ASN A 93 -6.85 8.80 10.09
CA ASN A 93 -6.26 8.12 8.94
C ASN A 93 -6.04 6.62 9.21
N TYR A 94 -5.81 5.89 8.13
CA TYR A 94 -5.44 4.48 8.15
C TYR A 94 -4.00 4.30 7.71
N ARG A 95 -3.31 3.32 8.30
CA ARG A 95 -2.07 2.74 7.80
C ARG A 95 -2.42 1.49 7.01
N ILE A 96 -1.91 1.40 5.80
CA ILE A 96 -2.27 0.33 4.88
C ILE A 96 -0.99 -0.30 4.35
N GLY A 97 -0.86 -1.61 4.53
CA GLY A 97 0.24 -2.40 3.99
C GLY A 97 -0.11 -2.93 2.61
N LEU A 98 0.71 -2.58 1.63
CA LEU A 98 0.54 -2.96 0.24
C LEU A 98 1.70 -3.86 -0.20
N GLN A 99 1.38 -4.94 -0.92
CA GLN A 99 2.36 -5.86 -1.50
C GLN A 99 2.28 -5.77 -3.01
N TYR A 100 3.42 -5.70 -3.71
CA TYR A 100 3.43 -5.74 -5.17
C TYR A 100 2.89 -7.07 -5.68
N VAL A 101 2.15 -7.00 -6.79
CA VAL A 101 1.74 -8.16 -7.58
C VAL A 101 2.61 -8.15 -8.83
N ILE A 102 3.63 -8.99 -8.82
CA ILE A 102 4.68 -9.12 -9.84
C ILE A 102 4.92 -10.59 -10.12
#